data_AF-A0A8S1E8V5-F1
#
_entry.id   AF-A0A8S1E8V5-F1
#
_cell.length_a   1.000
_cell.length_b   1.000
_cell.length_c   1.000
_cell.angle_alpha   90.00
_cell.angle_beta   90.00
_cell.angle_gamma   90.00
#
_symmetry.space_group_name_H-M   'P 1'
#
loop_
_entity.id
_entity.type
_entity.pdbx_description
1 polymer ?
#
loop_
_entity_poly.entity_id
_entity_poly.type
_entity_poly.pdbx_seq_one_letter_code
_entity_poly.pdbx_strand_id
1 'polypeptide(L)'
;MSGCLVLVVLLLSAAIVAMSATMYVFTSARLNEVTLPPLQEDGHTCQSDECIISAARIITSLDPSADPCHDFYQFACGGWIENNPIPDGSSQKNQFQVLNDDLTYKIKHTLETPDTTLTLKPLKQARSMYKTCMDEETMEKMGVEPMLKVLRAIGLTDLPLDHEKRLNETDDSELAHWQSVIANSERMLGYSILFSLHVGEHPMNTSKFVIQINQGNLGFPEKVSSKESEEEAKVIEVYIAHYIDLLVKRVPGAKVNTSRVAHEVLQFSKQLRNLTVENENKKDLLSQLEEITFADLQNITDSNLNLSISDPNRLNWTEYVNFVFDGLNVTLDFDSELIIVKNTEYFQKLSELLQNTPAETIERYIWWRVFSALAPHTMKEFREARKKFWQATTGIIEDLPKWKVCAYKVNEIFGMAIGYEYIKKHFNEEAKQKALEMVNDIHKAFEDMVKEVDWMDEATKNITIQKINAVMPFIGFPDWMLIPGAMEKYYEGIEVVDGEWFASHMKIVEVYHNTTLKKLNTKPDRNIFVAFPTTVNAFYSPQMNSITFPAGILHPPFYGLGLE
;
A
#
# COMPACT_ATOMS: atom_id res chain seq x y z
N MET A 1 3.83 -63.46 -37.88
CA MET A 1 3.91 -62.32 -36.93
C MET A 1 2.58 -61.59 -36.72
N SER A 2 1.64 -61.57 -37.68
CA SER A 2 0.41 -60.77 -37.55
C SER A 2 -0.68 -61.32 -36.61
N GLY A 3 -0.74 -62.64 -36.39
CA GLY A 3 -1.76 -63.24 -35.49
C GLY A 3 -1.53 -62.95 -34.01
N CYS A 4 -0.27 -62.85 -33.57
CA CYS A 4 0.07 -62.59 -32.17
C CYS A 4 -0.23 -61.14 -31.78
N LEU A 5 -0.02 -60.19 -32.70
CA LEU A 5 -0.28 -58.77 -32.46
C LEU A 5 -1.79 -58.51 -32.29
N VAL A 6 -2.62 -59.15 -33.10
CA VAL A 6 -4.09 -59.04 -33.00
C VAL A 6 -4.59 -59.60 -31.68
N LEU A 7 -4.03 -60.72 -31.22
CA LEU A 7 -4.41 -61.32 -29.94
C LEU A 7 -4.01 -60.45 -28.75
N VAL A 8 -2.83 -59.82 -28.80
CA VAL A 8 -2.36 -58.89 -27.75
C VAL A 8 -3.21 -57.62 -27.72
N VAL A 9 -3.59 -57.07 -28.88
CA VAL A 9 -4.48 -55.90 -28.96
C VAL A 9 -5.88 -56.23 -28.45
N LEU A 10 -6.41 -57.42 -28.73
CA LEU A 10 -7.70 -57.88 -28.22
C LEU A 10 -7.68 -58.12 -26.70
N LEU A 11 -6.57 -58.63 -26.16
CA LEU A 11 -6.41 -58.82 -24.72
C LEU A 11 -6.25 -57.48 -23.99
N LEU A 12 -5.52 -56.52 -24.57
CA LEU A 12 -5.36 -55.18 -24.01
C LEU A 12 -6.68 -54.40 -24.06
N SER A 13 -7.44 -54.50 -25.16
CA SER A 13 -8.76 -53.85 -25.24
C SER A 13 -9.75 -54.47 -24.26
N ALA A 14 -9.75 -55.79 -24.11
CA ALA A 14 -10.55 -56.48 -23.09
C ALA A 14 -10.16 -56.06 -21.66
N ALA A 15 -8.86 -55.89 -21.38
CA ALA A 15 -8.37 -55.41 -20.08
C ALA A 15 -8.75 -53.95 -19.80
N ILE A 16 -8.71 -53.08 -20.81
CA ILE A 16 -9.14 -51.67 -20.69
C ILE A 16 -10.66 -51.59 -20.47
N VAL A 17 -11.45 -52.39 -21.18
CA VAL A 17 -12.90 -52.47 -20.99
C VAL A 17 -13.24 -53.02 -19.61
N ALA A 18 -12.52 -54.04 -19.14
CA ALA A 18 -12.70 -54.56 -17.78
C ALA A 18 -12.33 -53.53 -16.71
N MET A 19 -11.20 -52.81 -16.88
CA MET A 19 -10.77 -51.77 -15.95
C MET A 19 -11.73 -50.58 -15.92
N SER A 20 -12.22 -50.15 -17.08
CA SER A 20 -13.21 -49.06 -17.16
C SER A 20 -14.58 -49.49 -16.64
N ALA A 21 -15.00 -50.74 -16.84
CA ALA A 21 -16.20 -51.30 -16.21
C ALA A 21 -16.06 -51.40 -14.70
N THR A 22 -14.91 -51.85 -14.17
CA THR A 22 -14.67 -51.85 -12.72
C THR A 22 -14.57 -50.44 -12.15
N MET A 23 -13.96 -49.49 -12.86
CA MET A 23 -13.89 -48.10 -12.41
C MET A 23 -15.29 -47.48 -12.43
N TYR A 24 -16.10 -47.76 -13.44
CA TYR A 24 -17.50 -47.33 -13.53
C TYR A 24 -18.34 -47.93 -12.40
N VAL A 25 -18.19 -49.23 -12.11
CA VAL A 25 -18.86 -49.92 -10.99
C VAL A 25 -18.36 -49.41 -9.64
N PHE A 26 -17.08 -49.07 -9.48
CA PHE A 26 -16.55 -48.46 -8.26
C PHE A 26 -17.01 -47.00 -8.09
N THR A 27 -17.13 -46.23 -9.17
CA THR A 27 -17.70 -44.87 -9.14
C THR A 27 -19.21 -44.90 -8.93
N SER A 28 -19.93 -45.86 -9.50
CA SER A 28 -21.38 -46.01 -9.32
C SER A 28 -21.74 -46.65 -7.97
N ALA A 29 -20.86 -47.50 -7.40
CA ALA A 29 -21.02 -48.03 -6.05
C ALA A 29 -20.54 -47.07 -4.95
N ARG A 30 -19.77 -46.02 -5.30
CA ARG A 30 -19.47 -44.88 -4.40
C ARG A 30 -20.41 -43.70 -4.56
N LEU A 31 -21.15 -43.62 -5.67
CA LEU A 31 -22.37 -42.83 -5.80
C LEU A 31 -23.56 -43.68 -5.37
N ASN A 32 -23.53 -44.19 -4.13
CA ASN A 32 -24.81 -44.17 -3.43
C ASN A 32 -25.17 -42.69 -3.38
N GLU A 33 -26.28 -42.33 -4.02
CA GLU A 33 -27.01 -41.14 -3.60
C GLU A 33 -27.02 -41.21 -2.09
N VAL A 34 -26.28 -40.31 -1.44
CA VAL A 34 -26.62 -39.95 -0.08
C VAL A 34 -27.97 -39.29 -0.24
N THR A 35 -29.03 -40.11 -0.32
CA THR A 35 -30.37 -39.68 -0.01
C THR A 35 -30.26 -39.30 1.45
N LEU A 36 -29.95 -38.01 1.67
CA LEU A 36 -30.22 -37.37 2.93
C LEU A 36 -31.65 -37.80 3.27
N PRO A 37 -31.90 -38.38 4.47
CA PRO A 37 -33.27 -38.63 4.88
C PRO A 37 -34.07 -37.35 4.63
N PRO A 38 -35.36 -37.43 4.24
CA PRO A 38 -36.20 -36.24 4.21
C PRO A 38 -36.01 -35.60 5.57
N LEU A 39 -35.45 -34.38 5.59
CA LEU A 39 -35.17 -33.69 6.82
C LEU A 39 -36.51 -33.60 7.55
N GLN A 40 -36.61 -34.37 8.63
CA GLN A 40 -37.78 -34.36 9.46
C GLN A 40 -37.81 -32.94 10.04
N GLU A 41 -38.88 -32.18 9.78
CA GLU A 41 -39.08 -30.87 10.40
C GLU A 41 -39.26 -31.09 11.92
N ASP A 42 -38.16 -31.28 12.62
CA ASP A 42 -38.09 -30.86 14.01
C ASP A 42 -37.99 -29.34 13.93
N GLY A 43 -39.05 -28.61 14.31
CA GLY A 43 -39.11 -27.13 14.22
C GLY A 43 -38.08 -26.37 15.08
N HIS A 44 -36.93 -26.99 15.38
CA HIS A 44 -35.80 -26.53 16.18
C HIS A 44 -34.49 -26.43 15.38
N THR A 45 -34.37 -27.04 14.18
CA THR A 45 -33.15 -26.95 13.36
C THR A 45 -33.35 -26.06 12.14
N CYS A 46 -32.42 -25.13 11.88
CA CYS A 46 -32.47 -24.29 10.69
C CYS A 46 -31.98 -25.08 9.48
N GLN A 47 -32.82 -25.18 8.44
CA GLN A 47 -32.56 -25.95 7.23
C GLN A 47 -32.47 -25.07 5.97
N SER A 48 -32.38 -23.75 6.14
CA SER A 48 -32.15 -22.86 5.01
C SER A 48 -30.77 -23.12 4.38
N ASP A 49 -30.63 -22.82 3.09
CA ASP A 49 -29.36 -22.99 2.37
C ASP A 49 -28.23 -22.25 3.09
N GLU A 50 -28.53 -21.08 3.64
CA GLU A 50 -27.60 -20.25 4.37
C GLU A 50 -27.11 -20.87 5.68
N CYS A 51 -28.02 -21.46 6.45
CA CYS A 51 -27.70 -22.21 7.67
C CYS A 51 -26.83 -23.42 7.36
N ILE A 52 -27.15 -24.15 6.28
CA ILE A 52 -26.39 -25.33 5.85
C ILE A 52 -24.97 -24.92 5.42
N ILE A 53 -24.82 -23.88 4.59
CA ILE A 53 -23.52 -23.37 4.15
C ILE A 53 -22.67 -22.92 5.33
N SER A 54 -23.27 -22.19 6.27
CA SER A 54 -22.58 -21.68 7.46
C SER A 54 -22.16 -22.80 8.41
N ALA A 55 -23.05 -23.77 8.67
CA ALA A 55 -22.76 -24.93 9.50
C ALA A 55 -21.65 -25.80 8.86
N ALA A 56 -21.70 -26.04 7.56
CA ALA A 56 -20.66 -26.77 6.84
C ALA A 56 -19.29 -26.10 6.96
N ARG A 57 -19.23 -24.76 6.82
CA ARG A 57 -17.99 -23.99 7.02
C ARG A 57 -17.45 -24.12 8.44
N ILE A 58 -18.31 -24.06 9.46
CA ILE A 58 -17.91 -24.24 10.85
C ILE A 58 -17.35 -25.65 11.04
N ILE A 59 -18.12 -26.69 10.73
CA ILE A 59 -17.75 -28.10 10.95
C ILE A 59 -16.43 -28.45 10.25
N THR A 60 -16.21 -27.97 9.03
CA THR A 60 -14.97 -28.22 8.28
C THR A 60 -13.76 -27.47 8.82
N SER A 61 -13.97 -26.42 9.62
CA SER A 61 -12.89 -25.65 10.24
C SER A 61 -12.45 -26.22 11.60
N LEU A 62 -13.36 -26.91 12.30
CA LEU A 62 -13.11 -27.43 13.65
C LEU A 62 -12.10 -28.59 13.66
N ASP A 63 -11.32 -28.67 14.74
CA ASP A 63 -10.63 -29.88 15.18
C ASP A 63 -11.28 -30.36 16.50
N PRO A 64 -12.22 -31.32 16.44
CA PRO A 64 -12.93 -31.79 17.62
C PRO A 64 -12.06 -32.63 18.57
N SER A 65 -10.81 -32.94 18.20
CA SER A 65 -9.87 -33.66 19.09
C SER A 65 -9.20 -32.74 20.10
N ALA A 66 -9.17 -31.43 19.85
CA ALA A 66 -8.65 -30.43 20.77
C ALA A 66 -9.72 -30.04 21.81
N ASP A 67 -9.30 -29.89 23.07
CA ASP A 67 -10.17 -29.40 24.14
C ASP A 67 -10.37 -27.88 23.98
N PRO A 68 -11.61 -27.39 23.74
CA PRO A 68 -11.88 -25.97 23.59
C PRO A 68 -11.57 -25.15 24.86
N CYS A 69 -11.55 -25.77 26.03
CA CYS A 69 -11.17 -25.12 27.29
C CYS A 69 -9.64 -24.99 27.45
N HIS A 70 -8.86 -25.72 26.65
CA HIS A 70 -7.40 -25.67 26.67
C HIS A 70 -6.83 -24.85 25.51
N ASP A 71 -7.27 -25.14 24.28
CA ASP A 71 -6.86 -24.43 23.07
C ASP A 71 -8.07 -24.25 22.14
N PHE A 72 -8.80 -23.16 22.38
CA PHE A 72 -9.95 -22.82 21.55
C PHE A 72 -9.54 -22.49 20.10
N TYR A 73 -8.30 -22.04 19.85
CA TYR A 73 -7.86 -21.74 18.49
C TYR A 73 -7.64 -23.02 17.70
N GLN A 74 -6.96 -24.02 18.28
CA GLN A 74 -6.82 -25.33 17.65
C GLN A 74 -8.20 -25.98 17.47
N PHE A 75 -9.07 -25.97 18.50
CA PHE A 75 -10.43 -26.50 18.37
C PHE A 75 -11.22 -25.83 17.25
N ALA A 76 -11.17 -24.50 17.13
CA ALA A 76 -11.97 -23.75 16.18
C ALA A 76 -11.41 -23.75 14.74
N CYS A 77 -10.08 -23.86 14.59
CA CYS A 77 -9.38 -23.62 13.33
C CYS A 77 -8.52 -24.80 12.85
N GLY A 78 -8.30 -25.83 13.66
CA GLY A 78 -7.34 -26.89 13.38
C GLY A 78 -7.63 -27.63 12.07
N GLY A 79 -8.90 -27.96 11.83
CA GLY A 79 -9.37 -28.54 10.56
C GLY A 79 -9.19 -27.59 9.38
N TRP A 80 -9.38 -26.27 9.60
CA TRP A 80 -9.14 -25.28 8.54
C TRP A 80 -7.65 -25.21 8.16
N ILE A 81 -6.75 -25.19 9.15
CA ILE A 81 -5.30 -25.11 8.95
C ILE A 81 -4.80 -26.31 8.14
N GLU A 82 -5.24 -27.52 8.50
CA GLU A 82 -4.86 -28.76 7.78
C GLU A 82 -5.30 -28.72 6.31
N ASN A 83 -6.51 -28.20 6.04
CA ASN A 83 -7.07 -28.15 4.70
C ASN A 83 -6.62 -26.92 3.87
N ASN A 84 -5.90 -25.97 4.47
CA ASN A 84 -5.54 -24.70 3.83
C ASN A 84 -4.04 -24.39 3.97
N PRO A 85 -3.17 -25.17 3.32
CA PRO A 85 -1.74 -24.86 3.28
C PRO A 85 -1.49 -23.49 2.65
N ILE A 86 -0.41 -22.84 3.08
CA ILE A 86 0.03 -21.56 2.52
C ILE A 86 0.41 -21.78 1.05
N PRO A 87 -0.20 -21.08 0.09
CA PRO A 87 0.11 -21.25 -1.33
C PRO A 87 1.52 -20.78 -1.65
N ASP A 88 2.13 -21.38 -2.67
CA ASP A 88 3.40 -20.90 -3.21
C ASP A 88 3.32 -19.41 -3.56
N GLY A 89 4.37 -18.66 -3.21
CA GLY A 89 4.40 -17.22 -3.47
C GLY A 89 3.59 -16.39 -2.48
N SER A 90 3.10 -16.95 -1.37
CA SER A 90 2.43 -16.23 -0.28
C SER A 90 3.13 -16.49 1.06
N SER A 91 3.06 -15.52 1.98
CA SER A 91 3.62 -15.65 3.34
C SER A 91 2.60 -16.14 4.37
N GLN A 92 1.30 -16.02 4.08
CA GLN A 92 0.22 -16.37 4.98
C GLN A 92 -1.05 -16.73 4.19
N LYS A 93 -1.92 -17.52 4.82
CA LYS A 93 -3.29 -17.78 4.36
C LYS A 93 -4.22 -17.73 5.56
N ASN A 94 -5.20 -16.85 5.53
CA ASN A 94 -6.30 -16.78 6.51
C ASN A 94 -7.60 -16.34 5.82
N GLN A 95 -8.68 -16.18 6.59
CA GLN A 95 -10.00 -15.80 6.04
C GLN A 95 -9.99 -14.43 5.31
N PHE A 96 -9.16 -13.47 5.73
CA PHE A 96 -8.99 -12.22 5.00
C PHE A 96 -8.33 -12.44 3.64
N GLN A 97 -7.34 -13.34 3.51
CA GLN A 97 -6.77 -13.65 2.20
C GLN A 97 -7.77 -14.37 1.30
N VAL A 98 -8.56 -15.30 1.83
CA VAL A 98 -9.60 -15.99 1.06
C VAL A 98 -10.59 -14.99 0.44
N LEU A 99 -11.06 -14.04 1.24
CA LEU A 99 -12.00 -13.02 0.77
C LEU A 99 -11.33 -12.00 -0.15
N ASN A 100 -10.09 -11.58 0.14
CA ASN A 100 -9.33 -10.71 -0.77
C ASN A 100 -9.08 -11.36 -2.14
N ASP A 101 -8.82 -12.67 -2.18
CA ASP A 101 -8.57 -13.39 -3.43
C ASP A 101 -9.81 -13.47 -4.30
N ASP A 102 -10.97 -13.77 -3.70
CA ASP A 102 -12.27 -13.72 -4.37
C ASP A 102 -12.59 -12.31 -4.88
N LEU A 103 -12.41 -11.29 -4.03
CA LEU A 103 -12.63 -9.90 -4.41
C LEU A 103 -11.69 -9.48 -5.56
N THR A 104 -10.42 -9.88 -5.51
CA THR A 104 -9.44 -9.56 -6.56
C THR A 104 -9.80 -10.23 -7.88
N TYR A 105 -10.40 -11.42 -7.86
CA TYR A 105 -10.93 -12.07 -9.07
C TYR A 105 -12.12 -11.29 -9.64
N LYS A 106 -13.04 -10.79 -8.80
CA LYS A 106 -14.15 -9.93 -9.22
C LYS A 106 -13.67 -8.58 -9.78
N ILE A 107 -12.63 -8.00 -9.19
CA ILE A 107 -11.96 -6.79 -9.71
C ILE A 107 -11.36 -7.08 -11.08
N LYS A 108 -10.60 -8.17 -11.22
CA LYS A 108 -10.03 -8.60 -12.51
C LYS A 108 -11.12 -8.72 -13.57
N HIS A 109 -12.22 -9.41 -13.27
CA HIS A 109 -13.34 -9.55 -14.19
C HIS A 109 -13.93 -8.18 -14.60
N THR A 110 -14.07 -7.26 -13.65
CA THR A 110 -14.53 -5.89 -13.90
C THR A 110 -13.59 -5.11 -14.83
N LEU A 111 -12.27 -5.30 -14.66
CA LEU A 111 -11.22 -4.66 -15.46
C LEU A 111 -11.05 -5.27 -16.85
N GLU A 112 -11.39 -6.55 -17.04
CA GLU A 112 -11.34 -7.24 -18.34
C GLU A 112 -12.65 -7.11 -19.14
N THR A 113 -13.74 -6.72 -18.50
CA THR A 113 -15.03 -6.52 -19.15
C THR A 113 -14.94 -5.37 -20.19
N PRO A 114 -15.45 -5.55 -21.42
CA PRO A 114 -15.47 -4.49 -22.42
C PRO A 114 -16.23 -3.24 -21.99
N ASP A 115 -15.84 -2.09 -22.53
CA ASP A 115 -16.56 -0.84 -22.33
C ASP A 115 -17.88 -0.82 -23.10
N THR A 116 -18.88 -0.17 -22.50
CA THR A 116 -20.16 0.14 -23.13
C THR A 116 -20.33 1.65 -23.23
N THR A 117 -21.42 2.10 -23.86
CA THR A 117 -21.80 3.52 -23.89
C THR A 117 -22.08 4.09 -22.50
N LEU A 118 -22.43 3.24 -21.53
CA LEU A 118 -22.73 3.63 -20.15
C LEU A 118 -21.52 3.55 -19.21
N THR A 119 -20.36 3.09 -19.70
CA THR A 119 -19.17 2.95 -18.85
C THR A 119 -18.60 4.33 -18.48
N LEU A 120 -18.47 4.59 -17.18
CA LEU A 120 -17.91 5.82 -16.62
C LEU A 120 -16.46 6.04 -17.09
N LYS A 121 -16.08 7.29 -17.32
CA LYS A 121 -14.71 7.64 -17.79
C LYS A 121 -13.62 7.07 -16.86
N PRO A 122 -13.72 7.21 -15.52
CA PRO A 122 -12.70 6.65 -14.62
C PRO A 122 -12.59 5.12 -14.68
N LEU A 123 -13.69 4.41 -14.96
CA LEU A 123 -13.61 2.96 -15.15
C LEU A 123 -12.88 2.60 -16.46
N LYS A 124 -13.10 3.35 -17.55
CA LYS A 124 -12.33 3.17 -18.81
C LYS A 124 -10.84 3.37 -18.57
N GLN A 125 -10.49 4.40 -17.78
CA GLN A 125 -9.11 4.67 -17.38
C GLN A 125 -8.53 3.52 -16.54
N ALA A 126 -9.29 3.00 -15.57
CA ALA A 126 -8.88 1.82 -14.79
C ALA A 126 -8.60 0.60 -15.68
N ARG A 127 -9.49 0.33 -16.65
CA ARG A 127 -9.34 -0.77 -17.62
C ARG A 127 -8.13 -0.59 -18.53
N SER A 128 -7.89 0.63 -19.02
CA SER A 128 -6.69 0.93 -19.82
C SER A 128 -5.41 0.78 -18.99
N MET A 129 -5.41 1.29 -17.75
CA MET A 129 -4.29 1.17 -16.82
C MET A 129 -3.98 -0.29 -16.50
N TYR A 130 -5.01 -1.13 -16.35
CA TYR A 130 -4.85 -2.57 -16.17
C TYR A 130 -4.19 -3.25 -17.38
N LYS A 131 -4.68 -2.98 -18.60
CA LYS A 131 -4.08 -3.51 -19.84
C LYS A 131 -2.61 -3.08 -19.98
N THR A 132 -2.35 -1.81 -19.71
CA THR A 132 -1.02 -1.21 -19.76
C THR A 132 -0.07 -1.83 -18.72
N CYS A 133 -0.55 -2.14 -17.52
CA CYS A 133 0.23 -2.85 -16.50
C CYS A 133 0.58 -4.30 -16.92
N MET A 134 -0.33 -4.95 -17.66
CA MET A 134 -0.15 -6.32 -18.14
C MET A 134 0.81 -6.42 -19.34
N ASP A 135 0.97 -5.34 -20.10
CA ASP A 135 1.83 -5.29 -21.29
C ASP A 135 3.32 -5.10 -20.92
N GLU A 136 3.96 -6.20 -20.54
CA GLU A 136 5.40 -6.20 -20.27
C GLU A 136 6.25 -6.00 -21.52
N GLU A 137 5.77 -6.40 -22.70
CA GLU A 137 6.54 -6.26 -23.94
C GLU A 137 6.78 -4.79 -24.27
N THR A 138 5.75 -3.95 -24.14
CA THR A 138 5.90 -2.51 -24.33
C THR A 138 6.83 -1.90 -23.27
N MET A 139 6.70 -2.30 -22.01
CA MET A 139 7.60 -1.84 -20.94
C MET A 139 9.08 -2.20 -21.21
N GLU A 140 9.36 -3.43 -21.65
CA GLU A 140 10.72 -3.86 -22.00
C GLU A 140 11.26 -3.09 -23.22
N LYS A 141 10.41 -2.82 -24.22
CA LYS A 141 10.78 -2.06 -25.41
C LYS A 141 11.10 -0.60 -25.12
N MET A 142 10.37 0.02 -24.19
CA MET A 142 10.64 1.40 -23.74
C MET A 142 11.94 1.50 -22.92
N GLY A 143 12.34 0.40 -22.27
CA GLY A 143 13.58 0.33 -21.50
C GLY A 143 13.61 1.34 -20.35
N VAL A 144 14.76 1.99 -20.17
CA VAL A 144 15.02 2.92 -19.05
C VAL A 144 14.69 4.38 -19.36
N GLU A 145 14.44 4.73 -20.62
CA GLU A 145 14.28 6.11 -21.06
C GLU A 145 13.16 6.88 -20.33
N PRO A 146 11.98 6.30 -20.04
CA PRO A 146 10.94 7.00 -19.26
C PRO A 146 11.42 7.43 -17.87
N MET A 147 12.19 6.59 -17.19
CA MET A 147 12.78 6.90 -15.90
C MET A 147 13.85 7.98 -16.01
N LEU A 148 14.73 7.90 -17.03
CA LEU A 148 15.77 8.91 -17.24
C LEU A 148 15.18 10.31 -17.50
N LYS A 149 14.07 10.40 -18.24
CA LYS A 149 13.33 11.66 -18.42
C LYS A 149 12.86 12.25 -17.10
N VAL A 150 12.35 11.41 -16.18
CA VAL A 150 11.92 11.85 -14.85
C VAL A 150 13.10 12.30 -14.00
N LEU A 151 14.22 11.56 -14.01
CA LEU A 151 15.44 11.98 -13.31
C LEU A 151 15.85 13.40 -13.75
N ARG A 152 15.94 13.64 -15.06
CA ARG A 152 16.27 14.97 -15.61
C ARG A 152 15.24 16.03 -15.23
N ALA A 153 13.95 15.71 -15.27
CA ALA A 153 12.88 16.64 -14.95
C ALA A 153 12.92 17.13 -13.50
N ILE A 154 13.41 16.32 -12.55
CA ILE A 154 13.55 16.71 -11.16
C ILE A 154 14.94 17.28 -10.81
N GLY A 155 15.85 17.41 -11.79
CA GLY A 155 17.19 17.95 -11.61
C GLY A 155 18.28 16.91 -11.30
N LEU A 156 18.04 15.63 -11.57
CA LEU A 156 19.05 14.57 -11.47
C LEU A 156 19.63 14.19 -12.84
N THR A 157 20.87 13.72 -12.82
CA THR A 157 21.55 13.14 -13.98
C THR A 157 21.10 11.70 -14.25
N ASP A 158 21.34 11.20 -15.47
CA ASP A 158 20.98 9.84 -15.88
C ASP A 158 21.70 8.74 -15.10
N LEU A 159 22.86 9.06 -14.50
CA LEU A 159 23.73 8.15 -13.77
C LEU A 159 24.26 8.85 -12.53
N PRO A 160 24.58 8.12 -11.45
CA PRO A 160 25.13 8.74 -10.25
C PRO A 160 26.41 9.53 -10.58
N LEU A 161 26.54 10.71 -9.98
CA LEU A 161 27.65 11.63 -10.26
C LEU A 161 29.01 10.98 -9.97
N ASP A 162 29.94 11.10 -10.91
CA ASP A 162 31.34 10.76 -10.68
C ASP A 162 32.09 12.01 -10.21
N HIS A 163 32.97 11.87 -9.21
CA HIS A 163 33.76 12.96 -8.62
C HIS A 163 34.58 13.70 -9.70
N GLU A 164 35.08 12.97 -10.70
CA GLU A 164 35.83 13.57 -11.81
C GLU A 164 34.96 14.41 -12.77
N LYS A 165 33.64 14.17 -12.83
CA LYS A 165 32.73 14.97 -13.66
C LYS A 165 32.37 16.29 -12.99
N ARG A 166 32.07 16.28 -11.69
CA ARG A 166 31.74 17.49 -10.93
C ARG A 166 32.88 18.51 -10.96
N LEU A 167 34.13 18.07 -10.84
CA LEU A 167 35.29 18.96 -10.90
C LEU A 167 35.56 19.56 -12.29
N ASN A 168 35.02 18.96 -13.34
CA ASN A 168 35.26 19.38 -14.74
C ASN A 168 34.06 20.13 -15.34
N GLU A 169 32.89 20.06 -14.73
CA GLU A 169 31.72 20.88 -15.07
C GLU A 169 31.92 22.27 -14.48
N THR A 170 32.49 23.19 -15.28
CA THR A 170 32.66 24.61 -14.92
C THR A 170 31.35 25.40 -14.85
N ASP A 171 30.22 24.73 -15.09
CA ASP A 171 28.89 25.30 -15.09
C ASP A 171 28.06 24.69 -13.94
N ASP A 172 28.45 25.00 -12.70
CA ASP A 172 27.67 24.73 -11.48
C ASP A 172 26.22 25.28 -11.58
N SER A 173 25.89 26.07 -12.62
CA SER A 173 24.55 26.60 -12.88
C SER A 173 23.56 25.56 -13.44
N GLU A 174 24.02 24.42 -13.99
CA GLU A 174 23.14 23.38 -14.54
C GLU A 174 22.73 22.31 -13.51
N LEU A 175 23.50 22.14 -12.42
CA LEU A 175 23.19 21.19 -11.36
C LEU A 175 22.18 21.81 -10.38
N ALA A 176 21.00 21.21 -10.30
CA ALA A 176 19.98 21.64 -9.37
C ALA A 176 20.46 21.47 -7.92
N HIS A 177 20.31 22.51 -7.10
CA HIS A 177 20.57 22.43 -5.66
C HIS A 177 19.81 21.25 -5.06
N TRP A 178 20.45 20.44 -4.21
CA TRP A 178 19.88 19.17 -3.73
C TRP A 178 18.51 19.35 -3.06
N GLN A 179 18.27 20.50 -2.41
CA GLN A 179 16.97 20.84 -1.83
C GLN A 179 15.86 20.95 -2.88
N SER A 180 16.15 21.53 -4.04
CA SER A 180 15.19 21.62 -5.14
C SER A 180 14.87 20.23 -5.71
N VAL A 181 15.87 19.33 -5.76
CA VAL A 181 15.67 17.95 -6.22
C VAL A 181 14.76 17.17 -5.26
N ILE A 182 15.01 17.23 -3.94
CA ILE A 182 14.15 16.53 -2.98
C ILE A 182 12.74 17.15 -2.90
N ALA A 183 12.61 18.47 -3.09
CA ALA A 183 11.32 19.13 -3.17
C ALA A 183 10.55 18.74 -4.44
N ASN A 184 11.22 18.67 -5.59
CA ASN A 184 10.63 18.17 -6.83
C ASN A 184 10.26 16.68 -6.72
N SER A 185 11.06 15.86 -6.03
CA SER A 185 10.73 14.46 -5.73
C SER A 185 9.46 14.35 -4.88
N GLU A 186 9.30 15.21 -3.85
CA GLU A 186 8.08 15.26 -3.04
C GLU A 186 6.86 15.68 -3.90
N ARG A 187 6.97 16.79 -4.65
CA ARG A 187 5.88 17.35 -5.45
C ARG A 187 5.46 16.44 -6.62
N MET A 188 6.43 15.97 -7.41
CA MET A 188 6.18 15.27 -8.67
C MET A 188 6.06 13.76 -8.49
N LEU A 189 6.79 13.17 -7.53
CA LEU A 189 6.87 11.72 -7.34
C LEU A 189 6.24 11.25 -6.04
N GLY A 190 5.84 12.17 -5.16
CA GLY A 190 5.32 11.79 -3.85
C GLY A 190 6.32 11.08 -2.95
N TYR A 191 7.61 11.27 -3.23
CA TYR A 191 8.66 10.46 -2.65
C TYR A 191 9.59 11.33 -1.82
N SER A 192 9.41 11.23 -0.50
CA SER A 192 10.20 11.94 0.50
C SER A 192 11.62 11.39 0.63
N ILE A 193 12.60 12.28 0.69
CA ILE A 193 14.03 11.94 0.80
C ILE A 193 14.62 12.80 1.93
N LEU A 194 15.35 12.17 2.85
CA LEU A 194 15.86 12.75 4.13
C LEU A 194 14.75 13.10 5.14
N PHE A 195 13.66 13.72 4.71
CA PHE A 195 12.49 14.06 5.53
C PHE A 195 11.25 14.15 4.67
N SER A 196 10.07 14.06 5.29
CA SER A 196 8.78 14.18 4.60
C SER A 196 8.11 15.49 4.97
N LEU A 197 7.51 16.14 3.97
CA LEU A 197 6.57 17.24 4.16
C LEU A 197 5.22 16.79 3.59
N HIS A 198 4.17 16.83 4.41
CA HIS A 198 2.81 16.60 3.92
C HIS A 198 1.82 17.57 4.54
N VAL A 199 0.70 17.78 3.84
CA VAL A 199 -0.43 18.55 4.35
C VAL A 199 -1.45 17.56 4.92
N GLY A 200 -1.69 17.62 6.23
CA GLY A 200 -2.56 16.71 6.96
C GLY A 200 -3.51 17.44 7.90
N GLU A 201 -4.53 16.74 8.42
CA GLU A 201 -5.42 17.31 9.44
C GLU A 201 -4.63 17.64 10.70
N HIS A 202 -4.90 18.79 11.30
CA HIS A 202 -4.22 19.17 12.53
C HIS A 202 -4.67 18.27 13.70
N PRO A 203 -3.74 17.60 14.40
CA PRO A 203 -4.04 16.56 15.39
C PRO A 203 -4.87 17.06 16.58
N MET A 204 -4.69 18.33 16.99
CA MET A 204 -5.44 18.96 18.10
C MET A 204 -6.57 19.89 17.64
N ASN A 205 -6.68 20.16 16.34
CA ASN A 205 -7.68 21.06 15.77
C ASN A 205 -8.08 20.54 14.40
N THR A 206 -8.86 19.47 14.42
CA THR A 206 -9.18 18.69 13.23
C THR A 206 -10.06 19.47 12.21
N SER A 207 -10.42 20.74 12.48
CA SER A 207 -11.14 21.63 11.57
C SER A 207 -10.27 22.32 10.50
N LYS A 208 -8.94 22.19 10.59
CA LYS A 208 -7.98 22.77 9.64
C LYS A 208 -6.95 21.73 9.16
N PHE A 209 -6.43 21.96 7.97
CA PHE A 209 -5.19 21.33 7.51
C PHE A 209 -3.98 22.12 8.03
N VAL A 210 -2.83 21.45 8.13
CA VAL A 210 -1.55 22.02 8.56
C VAL A 210 -0.41 21.30 7.84
N ILE A 211 0.71 22.00 7.61
CA ILE A 211 1.94 21.38 7.15
C ILE A 211 2.54 20.56 8.29
N GLN A 212 2.89 19.31 8.00
CA GLN A 212 3.51 18.39 8.93
C GLN A 212 4.84 17.91 8.36
N ILE A 213 5.91 18.14 9.12
CA ILE A 213 7.28 17.79 8.77
C ILE A 213 7.76 16.69 9.73
N ASN A 214 8.18 15.56 9.16
CA ASN A 214 8.61 14.39 9.93
C ASN A 214 9.96 13.88 9.42
N GLN A 215 10.69 13.17 10.29
CA GLN A 215 11.88 12.44 9.90
C GLN A 215 11.59 11.49 8.72
N GLY A 216 12.53 11.40 7.78
CA GLY A 216 12.35 10.61 6.56
C GLY A 216 12.57 9.13 6.80
N ASN A 217 12.06 8.30 5.89
CA ASN A 217 12.48 6.91 5.84
C ASN A 217 13.85 6.79 5.15
N LEU A 218 14.56 5.70 5.41
CA LEU A 218 15.90 5.44 4.89
C LEU A 218 15.90 4.79 3.49
N GLY A 219 14.74 4.60 2.87
CA GLY A 219 14.61 3.89 1.59
C GLY A 219 14.72 2.36 1.67
N PHE A 220 14.91 1.81 2.87
CA PHE A 220 14.85 0.38 3.17
C PHE A 220 13.81 0.13 4.27
N PRO A 221 13.20 -1.07 4.34
CA PRO A 221 12.37 -1.45 5.49
C PRO A 221 13.08 -1.21 6.80
N GLU A 222 12.31 -0.91 7.84
CA GLU A 222 12.83 -0.87 9.20
C GLU A 222 13.53 -2.19 9.57
N LYS A 223 12.94 -3.35 9.25
CA LYS A 223 13.59 -4.66 9.46
C LYS A 223 14.91 -4.86 8.72
N VAL A 224 15.15 -4.13 7.63
CA VAL A 224 16.41 -4.16 6.88
C VAL A 224 17.37 -3.10 7.40
N SER A 225 16.83 -1.99 7.88
CA SER A 225 17.57 -0.87 8.43
C SER A 225 18.03 -1.14 9.86
N SER A 226 17.27 -1.88 10.68
CA SER A 226 17.60 -2.25 12.06
C SER A 226 18.57 -3.42 12.16
N LYS A 227 18.89 -4.05 11.03
CA LYS A 227 19.88 -5.13 10.93
C LYS A 227 21.29 -4.56 10.95
N GLU A 228 22.07 -4.96 11.96
CA GLU A 228 23.38 -4.35 12.26
C GLU A 228 24.58 -5.18 11.83
N SER A 229 24.38 -6.44 11.42
CA SER A 229 25.51 -7.32 11.13
C SER A 229 26.25 -6.89 9.86
N GLU A 230 27.57 -7.08 9.87
CA GLU A 230 28.42 -6.77 8.71
C GLU A 230 28.04 -7.60 7.48
N GLU A 231 27.54 -8.82 7.68
CA GLU A 231 27.04 -9.70 6.61
C GLU A 231 25.79 -9.12 5.94
N GLU A 232 24.84 -8.60 6.71
CA GLU A 232 23.61 -8.00 6.18
C GLU A 232 23.89 -6.66 5.48
N ALA A 233 24.78 -5.84 6.05
CA ALA A 233 25.26 -4.62 5.39
C ALA A 233 25.89 -4.95 4.02
N LYS A 234 26.62 -6.08 3.93
CA LYS A 234 27.21 -6.51 2.66
C LYS A 234 26.17 -6.90 1.62
N VAL A 235 25.07 -7.54 2.02
CA VAL A 235 23.95 -7.87 1.11
C VAL A 235 23.33 -6.59 0.53
N ILE A 236 23.13 -5.56 1.35
CA ILE A 236 22.60 -4.27 0.91
C ILE A 236 23.55 -3.59 -0.08
N GLU A 237 24.85 -3.53 0.25
CA GLU A 237 25.86 -2.94 -0.64
C GLU A 237 25.92 -3.63 -2.01
N VAL A 238 25.93 -4.97 -2.02
CA VAL A 238 25.94 -5.77 -3.25
C VAL A 238 24.67 -5.53 -4.06
N TYR A 239 23.51 -5.43 -3.39
CA TYR A 239 22.25 -5.11 -4.04
C TYR A 239 22.29 -3.72 -4.71
N ILE A 240 22.72 -2.68 -3.99
CA ILE A 240 22.85 -1.32 -4.54
C ILE A 240 23.76 -1.34 -5.77
N ALA A 241 24.95 -1.93 -5.67
CA ALA A 241 25.91 -2.00 -6.77
C ALA A 241 25.33 -2.75 -7.98
N HIS A 242 24.66 -3.88 -7.76
CA HIS A 242 24.02 -4.65 -8.82
C HIS A 242 22.91 -3.87 -9.51
N TYR A 243 22.08 -3.17 -8.74
CA TYR A 243 20.96 -2.40 -9.26
C TYR A 243 21.43 -1.22 -10.12
N ILE A 244 22.50 -0.54 -9.72
CA ILE A 244 23.14 0.51 -10.52
C ILE A 244 23.78 -0.10 -11.78
N ASP A 245 24.44 -1.25 -11.68
CA ASP A 245 25.04 -1.94 -12.83
C ASP A 245 24.02 -2.31 -13.91
N LEU A 246 22.80 -2.69 -13.52
CA LEU A 246 21.69 -2.91 -14.47
C LEU A 246 21.38 -1.66 -15.30
N LEU A 247 21.43 -0.46 -14.70
CA LEU A 247 21.25 0.79 -15.43
C LEU A 247 22.47 1.14 -16.28
N VAL A 248 23.67 1.04 -15.72
CA VAL A 248 24.93 1.39 -16.41
C VAL A 248 25.08 0.63 -17.72
N LYS A 249 24.73 -0.67 -17.74
CA LYS A 249 24.74 -1.50 -18.96
C LYS A 249 23.82 -1.00 -20.08
N ARG A 250 22.86 -0.14 -19.76
CA ARG A 250 21.84 0.39 -20.68
C ARG A 250 22.11 1.83 -21.11
N VAL A 251 23.11 2.48 -20.53
CA VAL A 251 23.54 3.83 -20.91
C VAL A 251 24.84 3.72 -21.74
N PRO A 252 24.81 4.02 -23.05
CA PRO A 252 25.98 3.84 -23.92
C PRO A 252 27.18 4.67 -23.46
N GLY A 253 28.37 4.04 -23.41
CA GLY A 253 29.61 4.70 -23.01
C GLY A 253 29.73 5.00 -21.51
N ALA A 254 28.74 4.60 -20.70
CA ALA A 254 28.77 4.79 -19.26
C ALA A 254 29.92 4.01 -18.60
N LYS A 255 30.65 4.70 -17.74
CA LYS A 255 31.63 4.11 -16.81
C LYS A 255 31.32 4.65 -15.43
N VAL A 256 30.83 3.78 -14.55
CA VAL A 256 30.52 4.11 -13.16
C VAL A 256 31.13 3.03 -12.28
N ASN A 257 31.88 3.43 -11.26
CA ASN A 257 32.33 2.50 -10.23
C ASN A 257 31.16 2.21 -9.27
N THR A 258 30.33 1.22 -9.63
CA THR A 258 29.09 0.91 -8.90
C THR A 258 29.36 0.46 -7.47
N SER A 259 30.47 -0.23 -7.22
CA SER A 259 30.88 -0.63 -5.86
C SER A 259 31.21 0.57 -4.97
N ARG A 260 31.92 1.58 -5.49
CA ARG A 260 32.21 2.81 -4.74
C ARG A 260 30.93 3.56 -4.41
N VAL A 261 30.06 3.77 -5.41
CA VAL A 261 28.77 4.46 -5.20
C VAL A 261 27.92 3.73 -4.17
N ALA A 262 27.82 2.40 -4.28
CA ALA A 262 27.08 1.58 -3.33
C ALA A 262 27.61 1.70 -1.90
N HIS A 263 28.94 1.70 -1.74
CA HIS A 263 29.59 1.86 -0.45
C HIS A 263 29.23 3.20 0.21
N GLU A 264 29.41 4.31 -0.51
CA GLU A 264 29.13 5.65 0.00
C GLU A 264 27.65 5.85 0.34
N VAL A 265 26.74 5.38 -0.52
CA VAL A 265 25.30 5.41 -0.28
C VAL A 265 24.95 4.63 1.00
N LEU A 266 25.54 3.45 1.20
CA LEU A 266 25.32 2.65 2.39
C LEU A 266 25.88 3.32 3.66
N GLN A 267 27.09 3.89 3.60
CA GLN A 267 27.68 4.58 4.76
C GLN A 267 26.83 5.79 5.16
N PHE A 268 26.40 6.60 4.20
CA PHE A 268 25.52 7.75 4.47
C PHE A 268 24.15 7.29 5.01
N SER A 269 23.60 6.20 4.47
CA SER A 269 22.37 5.60 5.00
C SER A 269 22.52 5.14 6.46
N LYS A 270 23.68 4.57 6.83
CA LYS A 270 24.00 4.19 8.22
C LYS A 270 24.08 5.41 9.14
N GLN A 271 24.67 6.52 8.68
CA GLN A 271 24.72 7.77 9.44
C GLN A 271 23.32 8.34 9.67
N LEU A 272 22.48 8.41 8.62
CA LEU A 272 21.09 8.86 8.74
C LEU A 272 20.27 8.01 9.71
N ARG A 273 20.47 6.68 9.69
CA ARG A 273 19.81 5.77 10.63
C ARG A 273 20.11 6.11 12.09
N ASN A 274 21.35 6.46 12.40
CA ASN A 274 21.72 6.82 13.77
C ASN A 274 21.04 8.11 14.26
N LEU A 275 20.46 8.90 13.35
CA LEU A 275 19.68 10.08 13.68
C LEU A 275 18.21 9.76 13.93
N THR A 276 17.68 8.74 13.26
CA THR A 276 16.26 8.37 13.37
C THR A 276 15.97 7.78 14.73
N VAL A 277 14.99 8.36 15.44
CA VAL A 277 14.52 7.81 16.71
C VAL A 277 13.64 6.60 16.40
N GLU A 278 13.97 5.43 16.94
CA GLU A 278 13.08 4.28 16.92
C GLU A 278 11.82 4.61 17.73
N ASN A 279 10.64 4.43 17.14
CA ASN A 279 9.36 4.66 17.81
C ASN A 279 9.07 3.53 18.83
N GLU A 280 10.02 3.11 19.65
CA GLU A 280 9.84 2.06 20.66
C GLU A 280 8.88 2.54 21.76
N ASN A 281 8.90 3.83 22.09
CA ASN A 281 7.96 4.45 23.04
C ASN A 281 6.75 5.05 22.33
N LYS A 282 5.87 4.20 21.77
CA LYS A 282 4.55 4.57 21.23
C LYS A 282 3.60 5.26 22.24
N LYS A 283 4.00 5.38 23.51
CA LYS A 283 3.11 5.80 24.61
C LYS A 283 2.78 7.29 24.62
N ASP A 284 3.48 8.13 23.87
CA ASP A 284 3.10 9.53 23.74
C ASP A 284 3.52 10.13 22.39
N LEU A 285 2.81 9.73 21.33
CA LEU A 285 3.03 10.24 19.97
C LEU A 285 2.73 11.73 19.84
N LEU A 286 1.97 12.31 20.78
CA LEU A 286 1.58 13.72 20.75
C LEU A 286 2.61 14.63 21.43
N SER A 287 3.33 14.18 22.46
CA SER A 287 4.39 15.00 23.08
C SER A 287 5.63 15.21 22.21
N GLN A 288 5.77 14.45 21.13
CA GLN A 288 6.84 14.64 20.13
C GLN A 288 6.48 15.63 19.03
N LEU A 289 5.25 16.19 19.06
CA LEU A 289 4.78 17.15 18.08
C LEU A 289 5.01 18.57 18.61
N GLU A 290 5.82 19.34 17.88
CA GLU A 290 6.05 20.75 18.17
C GLU A 290 5.34 21.60 17.11
N GLU A 291 4.44 22.48 17.55
CA GLU A 291 3.81 23.48 16.68
C GLU A 291 4.65 24.76 16.74
N ILE A 292 5.40 25.03 15.67
CA ILE A 292 6.41 26.10 15.58
C ILE A 292 6.32 26.82 14.23
N THR A 293 7.00 27.95 14.07
CA THR A 293 7.11 28.62 12.77
C THR A 293 8.23 28.05 11.92
N PHE A 294 8.25 28.36 10.62
CA PHE A 294 9.41 28.06 9.76
C PHE A 294 10.70 28.74 10.25
N ALA A 295 10.60 29.94 10.82
CA ALA A 295 11.74 30.65 11.39
C ALA A 295 12.31 29.93 12.61
N ASP A 296 11.45 29.38 13.48
CA ASP A 296 11.88 28.58 14.63
C ASP A 296 12.60 27.30 14.16
N LEU A 297 12.04 26.60 13.17
CA LEU A 297 12.67 25.40 12.61
C LEU A 297 14.03 25.73 11.96
N GLN A 298 14.14 26.86 11.26
CA GLN A 298 15.41 27.34 10.72
C GLN A 298 16.42 27.62 11.83
N ASN A 299 16.02 28.30 12.91
CA ASN A 299 16.90 28.56 14.05
C ASN A 299 17.38 27.26 14.73
N ILE A 300 16.50 26.27 14.90
CA ILE A 300 16.86 24.95 15.45
C ILE A 300 17.89 24.27 14.56
N THR A 301 17.65 24.23 13.25
CA THR A 301 18.53 23.55 12.29
C THR A 301 19.87 24.25 12.08
N ASP A 302 19.94 25.57 12.26
CA ASP A 302 21.18 26.35 12.15
C ASP A 302 22.00 26.41 13.45
N SER A 303 21.40 26.08 14.60
CA SER A 303 21.96 26.35 15.94
C SER A 303 23.36 25.78 16.21
N ASN A 304 23.71 24.63 15.62
CA ASN A 304 24.99 23.94 15.82
C ASN A 304 25.90 23.98 14.59
N LEU A 305 25.55 24.78 13.58
CA LEU A 305 26.29 24.85 12.33
C LEU A 305 27.30 25.98 12.33
N ASN A 306 28.50 25.72 11.80
CA ASN A 306 29.49 26.76 11.52
C ASN A 306 29.20 27.37 10.15
N LEU A 307 28.12 28.15 10.05
CA LEU A 307 27.61 28.62 8.76
C LEU A 307 28.45 29.76 8.17
N SER A 308 28.96 29.55 6.95
CA SER A 308 29.06 30.64 5.99
C SER A 308 27.68 30.87 5.36
N ILE A 309 27.33 32.12 5.05
CA ILE A 309 26.06 32.47 4.36
C ILE A 309 25.90 31.72 3.02
N SER A 310 26.99 31.20 2.44
CA SER A 310 27.05 30.52 1.15
C SER A 310 27.35 29.02 1.22
N ASP A 311 27.08 28.35 2.35
CA ASP A 311 27.30 26.90 2.46
C ASP A 311 26.29 26.14 1.56
N PRO A 312 26.74 25.41 0.52
CA PRO A 312 25.85 24.70 -0.41
C PRO A 312 25.09 23.54 0.26
N ASN A 313 25.47 23.10 1.45
CA ASN A 313 24.79 22.02 2.16
C ASN A 313 23.82 22.52 3.24
N ARG A 314 23.72 23.83 3.46
CA ARG A 314 22.77 24.39 4.43
C ARG A 314 21.33 24.13 3.98
N LEU A 315 20.51 23.58 4.88
CA LEU A 315 19.08 23.37 4.66
C LEU A 315 18.32 24.69 4.88
N ASN A 316 17.77 25.24 3.80
CA ASN A 316 16.89 26.42 3.82
C ASN A 316 15.40 26.01 3.72
N TRP A 317 14.65 26.12 4.81
CA TRP A 317 13.26 25.66 4.87
C TRP A 317 12.31 26.46 3.98
N THR A 318 12.44 27.79 3.96
CA THR A 318 11.61 28.65 3.13
C THR A 318 11.79 28.32 1.65
N GLU A 319 13.04 28.13 1.22
CA GLU A 319 13.36 27.75 -0.16
C GLU A 319 12.84 26.36 -0.51
N TYR A 320 13.05 25.37 0.35
CA TYR A 320 12.52 24.02 0.17
C TYR A 320 10.99 24.03 -0.01
N VAL A 321 10.26 24.71 0.88
CA VAL A 321 8.80 24.76 0.83
C VAL A 321 8.30 25.49 -0.41
N ASN A 322 8.98 26.58 -0.82
CA ASN A 322 8.66 27.25 -2.07
C ASN A 322 8.76 26.29 -3.27
N PHE A 323 9.79 25.45 -3.34
CA PHE A 323 9.90 24.44 -4.40
C PHE A 323 8.80 23.37 -4.32
N VAL A 324 8.40 22.95 -3.11
CA VAL A 324 7.32 21.95 -2.94
C VAL A 324 5.96 22.49 -3.41
N PHE A 325 5.67 23.77 -3.15
CA PHE A 325 4.39 24.40 -3.49
C PHE A 325 4.40 25.15 -4.83
N ASP A 326 5.52 25.15 -5.54
CA ASP A 326 5.67 25.84 -6.81
C ASP A 326 4.59 25.37 -7.82
N GLY A 327 3.95 26.33 -8.49
CA GLY A 327 2.86 26.09 -9.45
C GLY A 327 1.51 25.63 -8.86
N LEU A 328 1.36 25.50 -7.54
CA LEU A 328 0.12 24.97 -6.94
C LEU A 328 -0.93 26.02 -6.54
N ASN A 329 -0.63 27.32 -6.66
CA ASN A 329 -1.49 28.44 -6.24
C ASN A 329 -1.93 28.32 -4.76
N VAL A 330 -1.01 27.90 -3.88
CA VAL A 330 -1.22 27.88 -2.43
C VAL A 330 -0.54 29.09 -1.82
N THR A 331 -1.30 29.88 -1.05
CA THR A 331 -0.76 31.01 -0.29
C THR A 331 -0.15 30.50 1.01
N LEU A 332 1.10 30.88 1.28
CA LEU A 332 1.84 30.60 2.51
C LEU A 332 2.32 31.93 3.10
N ASP A 333 2.11 32.12 4.40
CA ASP A 333 2.71 33.24 5.14
C ASP A 333 3.87 32.71 6.00
N PHE A 334 5.08 32.70 5.46
CA PHE A 334 6.25 32.14 6.15
C PHE A 334 6.56 32.79 7.51
N ASP A 335 6.08 34.02 7.75
CA ASP A 335 6.32 34.75 9.00
C ASP A 335 5.39 34.30 10.13
N SER A 336 4.21 33.76 9.79
CA SER A 336 3.17 33.42 10.78
C SER A 336 2.60 32.00 10.67
N GLU A 337 2.90 31.26 9.61
CA GLU A 337 2.44 29.89 9.40
C GLU A 337 3.00 28.97 10.49
N LEU A 338 2.09 28.34 11.23
CA LEU A 338 2.42 27.33 12.20
C LEU A 338 2.47 25.96 11.52
N ILE A 339 3.61 25.30 11.66
CA ILE A 339 3.85 23.95 11.17
C ILE A 339 3.99 22.99 12.34
N ILE A 340 3.68 21.72 12.09
CA ILE A 340 3.92 20.67 13.06
C ILE A 340 5.20 19.94 12.66
N VAL A 341 6.18 19.97 13.56
CA VAL A 341 7.43 19.23 13.39
C VAL A 341 7.45 18.10 14.39
N LYS A 342 7.60 16.87 13.90
CA LYS A 342 7.84 15.71 14.77
C LYS A 342 9.33 15.52 14.95
N ASN A 343 9.77 15.50 16.21
CA ASN A 343 11.17 15.26 16.58
C ASN A 343 12.15 16.30 16.00
N THR A 344 12.17 17.50 16.58
CA THR A 344 13.07 18.60 16.16
C THR A 344 14.56 18.24 16.27
N GLU A 345 14.93 17.39 17.22
CA GLU A 345 16.31 16.90 17.41
C GLU A 345 16.84 16.15 16.17
N TYR A 346 15.99 15.39 15.48
CA TYR A 346 16.35 14.75 14.21
C TYR A 346 16.83 15.78 13.19
N PHE A 347 16.10 16.90 13.04
CA PHE A 347 16.40 17.93 12.06
C PHE A 347 17.69 18.69 12.40
N GLN A 348 17.93 18.97 13.68
CA GLN A 348 19.19 19.56 14.13
C GLN A 348 20.39 18.67 13.75
N LYS A 349 20.35 17.38 14.09
CA LYS A 349 21.42 16.42 13.75
C LYS A 349 21.55 16.17 12.26
N LEU A 350 20.43 16.17 11.52
CA LEU A 350 20.45 16.01 10.07
C LEU A 350 21.21 17.17 9.43
N SER A 351 20.94 18.41 9.85
CA SER A 351 21.67 19.58 9.36
C SER A 351 23.17 19.50 9.63
N GLU A 352 23.58 19.04 10.82
CA GLU A 352 25.00 18.81 11.15
C GLU A 352 25.62 17.73 10.25
N LEU A 353 24.90 16.63 10.01
CA LEU A 353 25.38 15.56 9.13
C LEU A 353 25.56 16.07 7.70
N LEU A 354 24.59 16.82 7.16
CA LEU A 354 24.64 17.37 5.80
C LEU A 354 25.81 18.34 5.64
N GLN A 355 26.04 19.24 6.61
CA GLN A 355 27.18 20.15 6.58
C GLN A 355 28.54 19.41 6.54
N ASN A 356 28.66 18.32 7.29
CA ASN A 356 29.91 17.55 7.39
C ASN A 356 30.08 16.49 6.28
N THR A 357 29.12 16.37 5.36
CA THR A 357 29.15 15.37 4.29
C THR A 357 29.51 16.00 2.95
N PRO A 358 30.43 15.42 2.15
CA PRO A 358 30.68 15.90 0.80
C PRO A 358 29.38 15.97 -0.02
N ALA A 359 29.15 17.07 -0.72
CA ALA A 359 27.92 17.29 -1.50
C ALA A 359 27.65 16.16 -2.51
N GLU A 360 28.69 15.57 -3.09
CA GLU A 360 28.60 14.44 -4.02
C GLU A 360 28.00 13.18 -3.36
N THR A 361 28.31 12.93 -2.09
CA THR A 361 27.75 11.81 -1.32
C THR A 361 26.26 12.02 -1.08
N ILE A 362 25.85 13.25 -0.76
CA ILE A 362 24.45 13.64 -0.58
C ILE A 362 23.68 13.44 -1.89
N GLU A 363 24.22 13.95 -3.00
CA GLU A 363 23.62 13.82 -4.33
C GLU A 363 23.54 12.35 -4.79
N ARG A 364 24.59 11.54 -4.56
CA ARG A 364 24.55 10.09 -4.86
C ARG A 364 23.48 9.36 -4.06
N TYR A 365 23.32 9.71 -2.78
CA TYR A 365 22.25 9.16 -1.96
C TYR A 365 20.87 9.56 -2.48
N ILE A 366 20.63 10.85 -2.77
CA ILE A 366 19.37 11.33 -3.34
C ILE A 366 19.09 10.64 -4.67
N TRP A 367 20.09 10.54 -5.55
CA TRP A 367 19.99 9.85 -6.82
C TRP A 367 19.59 8.39 -6.63
N TRP A 368 20.25 7.66 -5.72
CA TRP A 368 19.92 6.27 -5.40
C TRP A 368 18.48 6.13 -4.90
N ARG A 369 18.04 7.03 -4.02
CA ARG A 369 16.70 7.03 -3.44
C ARG A 369 15.62 7.18 -4.51
N VAL A 370 15.78 8.11 -5.45
CA VAL A 370 14.84 8.29 -6.57
C VAL A 370 14.93 7.11 -7.54
N PHE A 371 16.14 6.78 -8.01
CA PHE A 371 16.36 5.72 -9.00
C PHE A 371 15.79 4.38 -8.52
N SER A 372 16.06 4.00 -7.28
CA SER A 372 15.61 2.72 -6.72
C SER A 372 14.09 2.62 -6.60
N ALA A 373 13.40 3.76 -6.41
CA ALA A 373 11.95 3.85 -6.41
C ALA A 373 11.36 3.72 -7.83
N LEU A 374 11.97 4.36 -8.83
CA LEU A 374 11.45 4.40 -10.21
C LEU A 374 11.75 3.14 -11.01
N ALA A 375 12.93 2.53 -10.86
CA ALA A 375 13.39 1.46 -11.75
C ALA A 375 12.45 0.24 -11.86
N PRO A 376 11.76 -0.25 -10.80
CA PRO A 376 10.80 -1.35 -10.91
C PRO A 376 9.60 -1.08 -11.84
N HIS A 377 9.30 0.19 -12.12
CA HIS A 377 8.23 0.60 -13.03
C HIS A 377 8.65 0.55 -14.51
N THR A 378 9.91 0.19 -14.79
CA THR A 378 10.44 0.07 -16.14
C THR A 378 10.54 -1.41 -16.55
N MET A 379 11.70 -2.03 -16.34
CA MET A 379 12.02 -3.36 -16.85
C MET A 379 11.89 -4.47 -15.80
N LYS A 380 11.67 -5.69 -16.26
CA LYS A 380 11.53 -6.91 -15.46
C LYS A 380 12.76 -7.20 -14.62
N GLU A 381 13.96 -6.98 -15.16
CA GLU A 381 15.21 -7.21 -14.42
C GLU A 381 15.29 -6.41 -13.13
N PHE A 382 14.81 -5.15 -13.12
CA PHE A 382 14.73 -4.34 -11.90
C PHE A 382 13.72 -4.92 -10.90
N ARG A 383 12.55 -5.36 -11.38
CA ARG A 383 11.54 -6.01 -10.53
C ARG A 383 12.08 -7.30 -9.90
N GLU A 384 12.78 -8.12 -10.67
CA GLU A 384 13.37 -9.37 -10.20
C GLU A 384 14.53 -9.16 -9.23
N ALA A 385 15.44 -8.22 -9.53
CA ALA A 385 16.54 -7.87 -8.63
C ALA A 385 16.01 -7.35 -7.28
N ARG A 386 15.00 -6.47 -7.32
CA ARG A 386 14.30 -6.01 -6.13
C ARG A 386 13.68 -7.21 -5.38
N LYS A 387 12.88 -8.04 -6.05
CA LYS A 387 12.24 -9.22 -5.43
C LYS A 387 13.25 -10.14 -4.72
N LYS A 388 14.37 -10.47 -5.36
CA LYS A 388 15.42 -11.31 -4.78
C LYS A 388 16.02 -10.69 -3.52
N PHE A 389 16.27 -9.38 -3.54
CA PHE A 389 16.75 -8.66 -2.36
C PHE A 389 15.75 -8.69 -1.20
N TRP A 390 14.45 -8.48 -1.47
CA TRP A 390 13.40 -8.56 -0.46
C TRP A 390 13.28 -9.95 0.15
N GLN A 391 13.31 -11.00 -0.69
CA GLN A 391 13.33 -12.39 -0.23
C GLN A 391 14.52 -12.67 0.68
N ALA A 392 15.73 -12.25 0.29
CA ALA A 392 16.95 -12.49 1.05
C ALA A 392 16.99 -11.75 2.40
N THR A 393 16.46 -10.53 2.46
CA THR A 393 16.61 -9.67 3.65
C THR A 393 15.46 -9.78 4.64
N THR A 394 14.24 -10.07 4.16
CA THR A 394 13.02 -10.07 4.98
C THR A 394 12.36 -11.43 5.12
N GLY A 395 12.75 -12.42 4.29
CA GLY A 395 12.07 -13.72 4.21
C GLY A 395 10.68 -13.66 3.56
N ILE A 396 10.24 -12.49 3.09
CA ILE A 396 8.95 -12.32 2.44
C ILE A 396 9.02 -12.98 1.06
N ILE A 397 8.24 -14.05 0.89
CA ILE A 397 8.03 -14.72 -0.39
C ILE A 397 6.69 -14.22 -0.92
N GLU A 398 6.73 -13.20 -1.78
CA GLU A 398 5.55 -12.74 -2.51
C GLU A 398 5.80 -12.85 -4.01
N ASP A 399 5.18 -13.87 -4.62
CA ASP A 399 5.29 -14.17 -6.04
C ASP A 399 3.90 -14.34 -6.64
N LEU A 400 3.14 -13.25 -6.62
CA LEU A 400 1.79 -13.23 -7.13
C LEU A 400 1.77 -13.20 -8.67
N PRO A 401 0.80 -13.84 -9.32
CA PRO A 401 0.59 -13.71 -10.76
C PRO A 401 0.45 -12.24 -11.16
N LYS A 402 1.03 -11.87 -12.32
CA LYS A 402 1.04 -10.49 -12.84
C LYS A 402 -0.35 -9.84 -12.84
N TRP A 403 -1.37 -10.59 -13.26
CA TRP A 403 -2.75 -10.10 -13.28
C TRP A 403 -3.25 -9.64 -11.91
N LYS A 404 -2.82 -10.31 -10.83
CA LYS A 404 -3.21 -10.00 -9.45
C LYS A 404 -2.48 -8.75 -8.97
N VAL A 405 -1.19 -8.65 -9.26
CA VAL A 405 -0.38 -7.44 -9.01
C VAL A 405 -0.98 -6.22 -9.72
N CYS A 406 -1.35 -6.37 -11.00
CA CYS A 406 -1.95 -5.28 -11.77
C CYS A 406 -3.35 -4.92 -11.28
N ALA A 407 -4.19 -5.89 -10.94
CA ALA A 407 -5.52 -5.62 -10.36
C ALA A 407 -5.40 -4.86 -9.04
N TYR A 408 -4.48 -5.25 -8.16
CA TYR A 408 -4.22 -4.56 -6.90
C TYR A 408 -3.78 -3.11 -7.11
N LYS A 409 -2.75 -2.87 -7.93
CA LYS A 409 -2.25 -1.51 -8.23
C LYS A 409 -3.32 -0.61 -8.85
N VAL A 410 -4.14 -1.17 -9.74
CA VAL A 410 -5.23 -0.41 -10.38
C VAL A 410 -6.33 -0.10 -9.36
N ASN A 411 -6.60 -1.00 -8.39
CA ASN A 411 -7.53 -0.76 -7.30
C ASN A 411 -7.04 0.31 -6.31
N GLU A 412 -5.73 0.41 -6.07
CA GLU A 412 -5.15 1.48 -5.24
C GLU A 412 -5.37 2.88 -5.85
N ILE A 413 -5.51 2.98 -7.18
CA ILE A 413 -5.73 4.23 -7.89
C ILE A 413 -7.23 4.46 -8.14
N PHE A 414 -7.90 3.48 -8.75
CA PHE A 414 -9.27 3.58 -9.25
C PHE A 414 -10.29 2.85 -8.36
N GLY A 415 -9.97 2.62 -7.09
CA GLY A 415 -10.80 1.82 -6.18
C GLY A 415 -12.23 2.32 -6.01
N MET A 416 -12.49 3.64 -6.08
CA MET A 416 -13.86 4.16 -6.08
C MET A 416 -14.61 3.80 -7.37
N ALA A 417 -13.96 3.93 -8.53
CA ALA A 417 -14.59 3.61 -9.81
C ALA A 417 -14.85 2.10 -9.97
N ILE A 418 -13.92 1.26 -9.54
CA ILE A 418 -14.08 -0.20 -9.53
C ILE A 418 -15.14 -0.59 -8.49
N GLY A 419 -15.09 0.03 -7.30
CA GLY A 419 -16.06 -0.15 -6.24
C GLY A 419 -17.48 0.17 -6.67
N TYR A 420 -17.69 1.22 -7.46
CA TYR A 420 -19.00 1.56 -8.02
C TYR A 420 -19.60 0.43 -8.86
N GLU A 421 -18.81 -0.23 -9.71
CA GLU A 421 -19.29 -1.38 -10.48
C GLU A 421 -19.46 -2.64 -9.62
N TYR A 422 -18.58 -2.82 -8.63
CA TYR A 422 -18.66 -3.93 -7.68
C TYR A 422 -19.99 -3.91 -6.91
N ILE A 423 -20.33 -2.77 -6.29
CA ILE A 423 -21.52 -2.66 -5.44
C ILE A 423 -22.81 -2.88 -6.22
N LYS A 424 -22.88 -2.46 -7.50
CA LYS A 424 -24.07 -2.66 -8.35
C LYS A 424 -24.41 -4.13 -8.58
N LYS A 425 -23.42 -5.02 -8.46
CA LYS A 425 -23.58 -6.46 -8.69
C LYS A 425 -23.60 -7.28 -7.40
N HIS A 426 -22.93 -6.80 -6.36
CA HIS A 426 -22.58 -7.62 -5.21
C HIS A 426 -23.03 -7.05 -3.86
N PHE A 427 -23.63 -5.86 -3.83
CA PHE A 427 -24.05 -5.23 -2.59
C PHE A 427 -25.53 -4.83 -2.63
N ASN A 428 -26.28 -5.20 -1.59
CA ASN A 428 -27.70 -4.91 -1.42
C ASN A 428 -27.88 -3.81 -0.37
N GLU A 429 -28.82 -2.88 -0.59
CA GLU A 429 -29.14 -1.81 0.37
C GLU A 429 -29.67 -2.38 1.70
N GLU A 430 -30.38 -3.50 1.67
CA GLU A 430 -30.83 -4.20 2.89
C GLU A 430 -29.66 -4.61 3.79
N ALA A 431 -28.56 -5.09 3.19
CA ALA A 431 -27.35 -5.45 3.91
C ALA A 431 -26.69 -4.22 4.57
N LYS A 432 -26.79 -3.04 3.96
CA LYS A 432 -26.33 -1.78 4.57
C LYS A 432 -27.13 -1.44 5.83
N GLN A 433 -28.46 -1.56 5.76
CA GLN A 433 -29.34 -1.24 6.88
C GLN A 433 -29.13 -2.20 8.05
N LYS A 434 -29.10 -3.51 7.79
CA LYS A 434 -28.82 -4.51 8.82
C LYS A 434 -27.42 -4.34 9.45
N ALA A 435 -26.39 -4.04 8.65
CA ALA A 435 -25.07 -3.75 9.20
C ALA A 435 -25.08 -2.49 10.09
N LEU A 436 -25.87 -1.47 9.74
CA LEU A 436 -26.05 -0.28 10.57
C LEU A 436 -26.79 -0.59 11.88
N GLU A 437 -27.81 -1.45 11.84
CA GLU A 437 -28.49 -1.94 13.04
C GLU A 437 -27.51 -2.65 13.99
N MET A 438 -26.70 -3.57 13.46
CA MET A 438 -25.65 -4.26 14.23
C MET A 438 -24.65 -3.29 14.87
N VAL A 439 -24.24 -2.25 14.13
CA VAL A 439 -23.35 -1.21 14.68
C VAL A 439 -24.02 -0.48 15.85
N ASN A 440 -25.29 -0.13 15.74
CA ASN A 440 -26.03 0.54 16.81
C ASN A 440 -26.18 -0.36 18.05
N ASP A 441 -26.41 -1.66 17.86
CA ASP A 441 -26.49 -2.63 18.95
C ASP A 441 -25.15 -2.77 19.69
N ILE A 442 -24.04 -2.83 18.95
CA ILE A 442 -22.68 -2.86 19.53
C ILE A 442 -22.38 -1.56 20.28
N HIS A 443 -22.75 -0.40 19.72
CA HIS A 443 -22.57 0.89 20.40
C HIS A 443 -23.32 0.92 21.73
N LYS A 444 -24.57 0.44 21.76
CA LYS A 444 -25.38 0.39 22.97
C LYS A 444 -24.78 -0.56 24.01
N ALA A 445 -24.36 -1.76 23.60
CA ALA A 445 -23.71 -2.71 24.49
C ALA A 445 -22.40 -2.14 25.07
N PHE A 446 -21.63 -1.40 24.27
CA PHE A 446 -20.41 -0.73 24.73
C PHE A 446 -20.73 0.43 25.70
N GLU A 447 -21.79 1.20 25.45
CA GLU A 447 -22.27 2.23 26.36
C GLU A 447 -22.67 1.64 27.73
N ASP A 448 -23.39 0.53 27.74
CA ASP A 448 -23.80 -0.15 28.97
C ASP A 448 -22.59 -0.69 29.74
N MET A 449 -21.61 -1.27 29.05
CA MET A 449 -20.34 -1.68 29.68
C MET A 449 -19.59 -0.49 30.30
N VAL A 450 -19.55 0.68 29.64
CA VAL A 450 -18.91 1.89 30.18
C VAL A 450 -19.60 2.39 31.45
N LYS A 451 -20.92 2.23 31.57
CA LYS A 451 -21.64 2.59 32.80
C LYS A 451 -21.28 1.68 33.97
N GLU A 452 -21.04 0.39 33.70
CA GLU A 452 -20.81 -0.64 34.71
C GLU A 452 -19.36 -0.73 35.20
N VAL A 453 -18.38 -0.21 34.48
CA VAL A 453 -16.97 -0.33 34.91
C VAL A 453 -16.65 0.50 36.17
N ASP A 454 -15.94 -0.13 37.11
CA ASP A 454 -15.57 0.51 38.39
C ASP A 454 -14.28 1.34 38.32
N TRP A 455 -13.47 1.17 37.27
CA TRP A 455 -12.16 1.83 37.16
C TRP A 455 -12.23 3.25 36.59
N MET A 456 -13.39 3.68 36.08
CA MET A 456 -13.63 5.03 35.56
C MET A 456 -14.48 5.83 36.52
N ASP A 457 -14.08 7.08 36.79
CA ASP A 457 -14.95 8.03 37.49
C ASP A 457 -16.15 8.47 36.62
N GLU A 458 -17.20 8.97 37.26
CA GLU A 458 -18.44 9.38 36.59
C GLU A 458 -18.24 10.50 35.56
N ALA A 459 -17.27 11.41 35.76
CA ALA A 459 -17.01 12.47 34.78
C ALA A 459 -16.40 11.88 33.50
N THR A 460 -15.43 10.97 33.65
CA THR A 460 -14.79 10.26 32.53
C THR A 460 -15.78 9.35 31.80
N LYS A 461 -16.69 8.66 32.52
CA LYS A 461 -17.78 7.88 31.90
C LYS A 461 -18.68 8.75 31.02
N ASN A 462 -19.13 9.90 31.54
CA ASN A 462 -20.00 10.81 30.79
C ASN A 462 -19.35 11.33 29.50
N ILE A 463 -18.07 11.71 29.54
CA ILE A 463 -17.33 12.15 28.34
C ILE A 463 -17.13 10.98 27.36
N THR A 464 -16.89 9.77 27.87
CA THR A 464 -16.73 8.57 27.03
C THR A 464 -18.02 8.25 26.28
N ILE A 465 -19.17 8.32 26.95
CA ILE A 465 -20.50 8.14 26.33
C ILE A 465 -20.76 9.23 25.28
N GLN A 466 -20.40 10.49 25.54
CA GLN A 466 -20.48 11.55 24.53
C GLN A 466 -19.66 11.23 23.29
N LYS A 467 -18.44 10.68 23.45
CA LYS A 467 -17.60 10.25 22.33
C LYS A 467 -18.23 9.09 21.54
N ILE A 468 -18.74 8.07 22.23
CA ILE A 468 -19.42 6.92 21.61
C ILE A 468 -20.60 7.39 20.75
N ASN A 469 -21.45 8.26 21.30
CA ASN A 469 -22.62 8.80 20.62
C ASN A 469 -22.27 9.71 19.43
N ALA A 470 -21.04 10.23 19.39
CA ALA A 470 -20.53 11.04 18.29
C ALA A 470 -19.79 10.21 17.22
N VAL A 471 -19.69 8.88 17.35
CA VAL A 471 -19.03 8.04 16.34
C VAL A 471 -19.87 8.00 15.07
N MET A 472 -19.27 8.35 13.93
CA MET A 472 -19.93 8.31 12.62
C MET A 472 -19.70 6.96 11.92
N PRO A 473 -20.76 6.20 11.60
CA PRO A 473 -20.63 4.94 10.87
C PRO A 473 -20.68 5.14 9.34
N PHE A 474 -19.69 4.57 8.65
CA PHE A 474 -19.59 4.51 7.20
C PHE A 474 -19.67 3.06 6.73
N ILE A 475 -20.77 2.70 6.07
CA ILE A 475 -21.08 1.30 5.73
C ILE A 475 -21.16 1.11 4.21
N GLY A 476 -20.43 0.12 3.69
CA GLY A 476 -20.44 -0.29 2.30
C GLY A 476 -19.65 0.65 1.38
N PHE A 477 -20.25 1.79 1.06
CA PHE A 477 -19.72 2.76 0.10
C PHE A 477 -20.30 4.16 0.35
N PRO A 478 -19.60 5.23 -0.09
CA PRO A 478 -20.11 6.58 0.06
C PRO A 478 -21.24 6.91 -0.93
N ASP A 479 -22.32 7.50 -0.42
CA ASP A 479 -23.54 7.80 -1.19
C ASP A 479 -23.28 8.72 -2.40
N TRP A 480 -22.28 9.61 -2.31
CA TRP A 480 -21.94 10.51 -3.41
C TRP A 480 -21.56 9.76 -4.69
N MET A 481 -21.07 8.52 -4.60
CA MET A 481 -20.72 7.71 -5.77
C MET A 481 -21.92 7.39 -6.66
N LEU A 482 -23.15 7.48 -6.12
CA LEU A 482 -24.39 7.27 -6.88
C LEU A 482 -24.86 8.54 -7.60
N ILE A 483 -24.26 9.71 -7.30
CA ILE A 483 -24.63 10.99 -7.91
C ILE A 483 -23.98 11.09 -9.30
N PRO A 484 -24.76 11.34 -10.38
CA PRO A 484 -24.21 11.49 -11.72
C PRO A 484 -23.12 12.58 -11.79
N GLY A 485 -21.98 12.26 -12.40
CA GLY A 485 -20.85 13.18 -12.56
C GLY A 485 -19.92 13.30 -11.34
N ALA A 486 -20.32 12.79 -10.16
CA ALA A 486 -19.47 12.87 -8.96
C ALA A 486 -18.20 12.01 -9.08
N MET A 487 -18.31 10.84 -9.74
CA MET A 487 -17.16 9.97 -10.00
C MET A 487 -16.15 10.62 -10.93
N GLU A 488 -16.61 11.27 -12.01
CA GLU A 488 -15.76 12.01 -12.94
C GLU A 488 -15.05 13.18 -12.25
N LYS A 489 -15.76 13.89 -11.36
CA LYS A 489 -15.18 14.98 -10.56
C LYS A 489 -14.14 14.47 -9.57
N TYR A 490 -14.38 13.32 -8.93
CA TYR A 490 -13.42 12.71 -8.00
C TYR A 490 -12.09 12.37 -8.67
N TYR A 491 -12.13 11.95 -9.94
CA TYR A 491 -10.96 11.63 -10.76
C TYR A 491 -10.57 12.77 -11.73
N GLU A 492 -10.96 14.01 -11.44
CA GLU A 492 -10.60 15.16 -12.28
C GLU A 492 -9.08 15.35 -12.34
N GLY A 493 -8.56 15.63 -13.54
CA GLY A 493 -7.13 15.77 -13.80
C GLY A 493 -6.36 14.44 -13.95
N ILE A 494 -6.95 13.30 -13.58
CA ILE A 494 -6.30 12.00 -13.78
C ILE A 494 -6.31 11.63 -15.26
N GLU A 495 -5.13 11.30 -15.78
CA GLU A 495 -4.91 10.88 -17.16
C GLU A 495 -4.18 9.53 -17.21
N VAL A 496 -4.62 8.66 -18.12
CA VAL A 496 -3.95 7.39 -18.44
C VAL A 496 -3.47 7.49 -19.88
N VAL A 497 -2.20 7.19 -20.09
CA VAL A 497 -1.54 7.14 -21.40
C VAL A 497 -1.57 5.68 -21.85
N ASP A 498 -2.40 5.39 -22.84
CA ASP A 498 -2.60 4.03 -23.35
C ASP A 498 -1.26 3.40 -23.77
N GLY A 499 -0.93 2.24 -23.21
CA GLY A 499 0.30 1.50 -23.51
C GLY A 499 1.54 1.97 -22.73
N GLU A 500 1.48 3.08 -22.00
CA GLU A 500 2.62 3.62 -21.25
C GLU A 500 2.39 3.57 -19.73
N TRP A 501 2.77 2.46 -19.09
CA TRP A 501 2.59 2.25 -17.64
C TRP A 501 3.29 3.32 -16.82
N PHE A 502 4.56 3.57 -17.13
CA PHE A 502 5.39 4.50 -16.39
C PHE A 502 4.83 5.93 -16.47
N ALA A 503 4.50 6.41 -17.68
CA ALA A 503 3.95 7.75 -17.88
C ALA A 503 2.61 7.93 -17.18
N SER A 504 1.71 6.95 -17.30
CA SER A 504 0.41 6.96 -16.60
C SER A 504 0.60 7.02 -15.10
N HIS A 505 1.47 6.16 -14.55
CA HIS A 505 1.75 6.11 -13.12
C HIS A 505 2.31 7.44 -12.59
N MET A 506 3.29 8.04 -13.28
CA MET A 506 3.88 9.32 -12.87
C MET A 506 2.86 10.47 -12.88
N LYS A 507 2.03 10.58 -13.93
CA LYS A 507 0.97 11.60 -13.99
C LYS A 507 -0.04 11.46 -12.84
N ILE A 508 -0.45 10.22 -12.54
CA ILE A 508 -1.41 9.93 -11.47
C ILE A 508 -0.83 10.31 -10.11
N VAL A 509 0.42 9.92 -9.86
CA VAL A 509 1.14 10.25 -8.63
C VAL A 509 1.22 11.77 -8.46
N GLU A 510 1.71 12.49 -9.47
CA GLU A 510 1.81 13.96 -9.43
C GLU A 510 0.46 14.62 -9.10
N VAL A 511 -0.64 14.22 -9.76
CA VAL A 511 -1.98 14.77 -9.48
C VAL A 511 -2.41 14.49 -8.05
N TYR A 512 -2.18 13.28 -7.55
CA TYR A 512 -2.55 12.88 -6.19
C TYR A 512 -1.82 13.70 -5.12
N HIS A 513 -0.50 13.87 -5.28
CA HIS A 513 0.32 14.65 -4.34
C HIS A 513 -0.01 16.14 -4.41
N ASN A 514 -0.11 16.71 -5.61
CA ASN A 514 -0.49 18.10 -5.79
C ASN A 514 -1.89 18.41 -5.21
N THR A 515 -2.84 17.49 -5.37
CA THR A 515 -4.18 17.61 -4.76
C THR A 515 -4.12 17.62 -3.23
N THR A 516 -3.22 16.83 -2.64
CA THR A 516 -3.03 16.78 -1.19
C THR A 516 -2.39 18.07 -0.67
N LEU A 517 -1.35 18.58 -1.34
CA LEU A 517 -0.70 19.85 -1.00
C LEU A 517 -1.68 21.04 -1.08
N LYS A 518 -2.56 21.06 -2.10
CA LYS A 518 -3.60 22.09 -2.27
C LYS A 518 -4.64 22.12 -1.14
N LYS A 519 -4.73 21.09 -0.30
CA LYS A 519 -5.68 21.06 0.82
C LYS A 519 -5.34 22.06 1.93
N LEU A 520 -4.13 22.60 1.99
CA LEU A 520 -3.67 23.45 3.10
C LEU A 520 -4.66 24.59 3.43
N ASN A 521 -5.16 25.27 2.39
CA ASN A 521 -6.06 26.41 2.55
C ASN A 521 -7.55 26.03 2.47
N THR A 522 -7.86 24.75 2.65
CA THR A 522 -9.23 24.18 2.60
C THR A 522 -9.68 23.67 3.96
N LYS A 523 -10.95 23.25 4.08
CA LYS A 523 -11.46 22.61 5.29
C LYS A 523 -11.50 21.09 5.11
N PRO A 524 -11.09 20.30 6.12
CA PRO A 524 -11.27 18.85 6.10
C PRO A 524 -12.74 18.47 5.91
N ASP A 525 -13.00 17.54 4.99
CA ASP A 525 -14.30 16.92 4.80
C ASP A 525 -14.48 15.80 5.83
N ARG A 526 -15.57 15.86 6.60
CA ARG A 526 -15.87 14.90 7.66
C ARG A 526 -16.70 13.72 7.19
N ASN A 527 -17.22 13.78 5.97
CA ASN A 527 -18.12 12.78 5.43
C ASN A 527 -17.41 11.88 4.40
N ILE A 528 -16.21 11.40 4.76
CA ILE A 528 -15.35 10.62 3.86
C ILE A 528 -15.13 9.20 4.38
N PHE A 529 -15.20 8.25 3.44
CA PHE A 529 -14.72 6.89 3.69
C PHE A 529 -13.19 6.90 3.65
N VAL A 530 -12.56 6.29 4.65
CA VAL A 530 -11.09 6.15 4.70
C VAL A 530 -10.55 5.00 3.83
N ALA A 531 -11.45 4.24 3.21
CA ALA A 531 -11.11 3.10 2.37
C ALA A 531 -12.08 2.96 1.20
N PHE A 532 -11.61 2.38 0.11
CA PHE A 532 -12.44 2.07 -1.05
C PHE A 532 -13.46 0.97 -0.75
N PRO A 533 -14.62 0.93 -1.42
CA PRO A 533 -15.61 -0.15 -1.25
C PRO A 533 -15.04 -1.55 -1.50
N THR A 534 -13.99 -1.66 -2.33
CA THR A 534 -13.27 -2.89 -2.68
C THR A 534 -12.16 -3.26 -1.71
N THR A 535 -12.23 -2.82 -0.46
CA THR A 535 -11.25 -3.17 0.58
C THR A 535 -11.83 -4.22 1.53
N VAL A 536 -11.08 -5.30 1.78
CA VAL A 536 -11.42 -6.31 2.80
C VAL A 536 -10.73 -5.97 4.12
N ASN A 537 -11.28 -5.00 4.84
CA ASN A 537 -10.82 -4.59 6.16
C ASN A 537 -11.90 -3.73 6.84
N ALA A 538 -11.65 -3.25 8.07
CA ALA A 538 -12.42 -2.21 8.72
C ALA A 538 -11.49 -1.21 9.40
N PHE A 539 -11.95 0.02 9.58
CA PHE A 539 -11.10 1.13 10.03
C PHE A 539 -11.80 1.99 11.08
N TYR A 540 -11.04 2.51 12.04
CA TYR A 540 -11.42 3.62 12.90
C TYR A 540 -10.51 4.81 12.62
N SER A 541 -11.08 6.00 12.41
CA SER A 541 -10.34 7.25 12.27
C SER A 541 -10.45 8.07 13.55
N PRO A 542 -9.36 8.21 14.33
CA PRO A 542 -9.37 9.02 15.55
C PRO A 542 -9.71 10.49 15.31
N GLN A 543 -9.21 11.07 14.21
CA GLN A 543 -9.37 12.49 13.88
C GLN A 543 -10.80 12.85 13.48
N MET A 544 -11.49 11.93 12.80
CA MET A 544 -12.88 12.09 12.38
C MET A 544 -13.89 11.50 13.37
N ASN A 545 -13.42 10.74 14.36
CA ASN A 545 -14.26 9.92 15.23
C ASN A 545 -15.25 9.07 14.41
N SER A 546 -14.74 8.30 13.44
CA SER A 546 -15.58 7.51 12.53
C SER A 546 -15.11 6.07 12.41
N ILE A 547 -16.05 5.18 12.10
CA ILE A 547 -15.81 3.77 11.80
C ILE A 547 -16.21 3.50 10.35
N THR A 548 -15.40 2.76 9.61
CA THR A 548 -15.66 2.44 8.19
C THR A 548 -15.59 0.94 7.95
N PHE A 549 -16.68 0.40 7.39
CA PHE A 549 -16.83 -0.99 6.97
C PHE A 549 -17.11 -1.01 5.45
N PRO A 550 -16.09 -1.12 4.59
CA PRO A 550 -16.27 -1.18 3.15
C PRO A 550 -17.09 -2.38 2.70
N ALA A 551 -17.70 -2.30 1.52
CA ALA A 551 -18.49 -3.40 0.97
C ALA A 551 -17.71 -4.72 0.87
N GLY A 552 -16.39 -4.66 0.63
CA GLY A 552 -15.52 -5.82 0.52
C GLY A 552 -15.41 -6.68 1.79
N ILE A 553 -15.56 -6.11 3.00
CA ILE A 553 -15.57 -6.90 4.25
C ILE A 553 -16.96 -7.43 4.61
N LEU A 554 -18.03 -6.90 4.00
CA LEU A 554 -19.42 -7.25 4.28
C LEU A 554 -19.85 -8.54 3.54
N HIS A 555 -19.02 -9.57 3.68
CA HIS A 555 -19.19 -10.89 3.08
C HIS A 555 -18.78 -12.00 4.05
N PRO A 556 -19.23 -13.24 3.83
CA PRO A 556 -18.85 -14.36 4.69
C PRO A 556 -17.32 -14.57 4.68
N PRO A 557 -16.70 -14.90 5.82
CA PRO A 557 -17.34 -15.29 7.08
C PRO A 557 -17.72 -14.14 8.03
N PHE A 558 -17.43 -12.89 7.68
CA PHE A 558 -17.63 -11.75 8.59
C PHE A 558 -19.09 -11.30 8.66
N TYR A 559 -19.80 -11.31 7.53
CA TYR A 559 -21.15 -10.78 7.43
C TYR A 559 -21.94 -11.39 6.26
N GLY A 560 -23.25 -11.55 6.39
CA GLY A 560 -24.15 -12.06 5.35
C GLY A 560 -24.51 -13.54 5.49
N LEU A 561 -25.23 -14.05 4.49
CA LEU A 561 -25.98 -15.32 4.50
C LEU A 561 -27.28 -15.24 5.33
N GLY A 562 -27.92 -14.09 5.51
CA GLY A 562 -29.25 -14.02 6.12
C GLY A 562 -29.33 -14.55 7.56
N LEU A 563 -28.19 -14.76 8.22
CA LEU A 563 -28.07 -15.12 9.63
C LEU A 563 -27.93 -13.88 10.52
N GLU A 564 -27.74 -12.72 9.88
CA GLU A 564 -27.74 -11.38 10.46
C GLU A 564 -29.13 -10.80 10.75
#